data_AF-A0A812P997-F1
#
_entry.id   AF-A0A812P997-F1
#
_cell.length_a   1.000
_cell.length_b   1.000
_cell.length_c   1.000
_cell.angle_alpha   90.00
_cell.angle_beta   90.00
_cell.angle_gamma   90.00
#
_symmetry.space_group_name_H-M   'P 1'
#
loop_
_entity.id
_entity.type
_entity.pdbx_description
1 polymer ?
#
loop_
_entity_poly.entity_id
_entity_poly.type
_entity_poly.pdbx_seq_one_letter_code
_entity_poly.pdbx_strand_id
1 'polypeptide(L)'
;MHLRRHADKYDQCRRKGAVIRRYWKEANAGSKAAALKFAAHVAAWIAFSPLKRRRPQEIELKLLAKFLAKLGRLPRGRLKKILPATQEVLQSASHEEVGDSWVQARNNLKKQVDRLKHLCSRPTAYADDPWPQLSTVFENGVEAAAADAEQE
;
A
#
# COMPACT_ATOMS: atom_id res chain seq x y z
N MET A 1 -2.49 -23.32 -2.77
CA MET A 1 -3.85 -23.72 -3.22
C MET A 1 -4.92 -22.65 -2.93
N HIS A 2 -5.11 -22.18 -1.69
CA HIS A 2 -6.21 -21.24 -1.35
C HIS A 2 -6.19 -19.87 -2.07
N LEU A 3 -5.03 -19.29 -2.36
CA LEU A 3 -4.93 -17.94 -2.93
C LEU A 3 -5.20 -17.88 -4.43
N ARG A 4 -4.84 -18.95 -5.17
CA ARG A 4 -5.20 -19.10 -6.59
C ARG A 4 -6.72 -19.23 -6.75
N ARG A 5 -7.35 -20.12 -5.98
CA ARG A 5 -8.82 -20.24 -5.95
C ARG A 5 -9.52 -18.93 -5.59
N HIS A 6 -8.92 -18.11 -4.72
CA HIS A 6 -9.47 -16.79 -4.38
C HIS A 6 -9.35 -15.80 -5.55
N ALA A 7 -8.24 -15.83 -6.29
CA ALA A 7 -8.09 -15.07 -7.53
C ALA A 7 -9.11 -15.50 -8.58
N ASP A 8 -9.24 -16.81 -8.82
CA ASP A 8 -10.23 -17.37 -9.74
C ASP A 8 -11.66 -16.96 -9.38
N LYS A 9 -12.01 -17.04 -8.09
CA LYS A 9 -13.34 -16.63 -7.59
C LYS A 9 -13.59 -15.13 -7.76
N TYR A 10 -12.59 -14.30 -7.53
CA TYR A 10 -12.70 -12.86 -7.78
C TYR A 10 -12.87 -12.58 -9.27
N ASP A 11 -12.15 -13.31 -10.13
CA ASP A 11 -12.23 -13.10 -11.57
C ASP A 11 -13.55 -13.55 -12.18
N GLN A 12 -14.14 -14.62 -11.67
CA GLN A 12 -15.48 -15.10 -12.02
C GLN A 12 -16.61 -14.26 -11.38
N CYS A 13 -16.29 -13.41 -10.41
CA CYS A 13 -17.29 -12.60 -9.71
C CYS A 13 -17.85 -11.52 -10.63
N ARG A 14 -19.14 -11.61 -10.97
CA ARG A 14 -19.85 -10.55 -11.72
C ARG A 14 -19.92 -9.21 -10.98
N ARG A 15 -19.70 -9.21 -9.65
CA ARG A 15 -19.78 -8.03 -8.77
C ARG A 15 -18.41 -7.54 -8.30
N LYS A 16 -17.38 -7.52 -9.17
CA LYS A 16 -16.02 -7.06 -8.81
C LYS A 16 -16.02 -5.68 -8.13
N GLY A 17 -16.80 -4.74 -8.65
CA GLY A 17 -16.93 -3.39 -8.07
C GLY A 17 -17.47 -3.36 -6.64
N ALA A 18 -18.33 -4.30 -6.24
CA ALA A 18 -18.79 -4.41 -4.84
C ALA A 18 -17.68 -4.95 -3.93
N VAL A 19 -16.88 -5.90 -4.41
CA VAL A 19 -15.72 -6.43 -3.67
C VAL A 19 -14.67 -5.33 -3.47
N ILE A 20 -14.35 -4.57 -4.52
CA ILE A 20 -13.40 -3.45 -4.44
C ILE A 20 -13.90 -2.40 -3.43
N ARG A 21 -15.16 -1.98 -3.51
CA ARG A 21 -15.75 -1.01 -2.56
C ARG A 21 -15.66 -1.49 -1.11
N ARG A 22 -15.97 -2.77 -0.86
CA ARG A 22 -15.83 -3.37 0.48
C ARG A 22 -14.38 -3.31 0.96
N TYR A 23 -13.44 -3.74 0.12
CA TYR A 23 -12.01 -3.72 0.47
C TYR A 23 -11.51 -2.28 0.68
N TRP A 24 -12.10 -1.30 0.00
CA TRP A 24 -11.81 0.11 0.24
C TRP A 24 -12.27 0.63 1.59
N LYS A 25 -13.47 0.25 2.01
CA LYS A 25 -13.95 0.53 3.37
C LYS A 25 -13.02 -0.10 4.42
N GLU A 26 -12.61 -1.34 4.21
CA GLU A 26 -11.67 -2.05 5.08
C GLU A 26 -10.26 -1.43 5.06
N ALA A 27 -9.80 -0.91 3.93
CA ALA A 27 -8.52 -0.20 3.87
C ALA A 27 -8.57 1.11 4.68
N ASN A 28 -9.73 1.75 4.80
CA ASN A 28 -9.89 2.96 5.61
C ASN A 28 -10.06 2.64 7.10
N ALA A 29 -11.01 1.77 7.44
CA ALA A 29 -11.42 1.49 8.82
C ALA A 29 -10.74 0.26 9.47
N GLY A 30 -10.17 -0.64 8.67
CA GLY A 30 -9.71 -1.95 9.13
C GLY A 30 -8.41 -1.94 9.91
N SER A 31 -8.27 -2.95 10.78
CA SER A 31 -7.08 -3.22 11.60
C SER A 31 -5.88 -3.72 10.76
N LYS A 32 -4.68 -3.70 11.34
CA LYS A 32 -3.45 -4.23 10.69
C LYS A 32 -3.62 -5.70 10.26
N ALA A 33 -4.34 -6.52 11.03
CA ALA A 33 -4.60 -7.92 10.69
C ALA A 33 -5.55 -8.06 9.49
N ALA A 34 -6.58 -7.22 9.42
CA ALA A 34 -7.47 -7.15 8.26
C ALA A 34 -6.70 -6.68 7.01
N ALA A 35 -5.87 -5.64 7.14
CA ALA A 35 -5.01 -5.14 6.07
C ALA A 35 -4.07 -6.22 5.55
N LEU A 36 -3.47 -7.04 6.42
CA LEU A 36 -2.63 -8.17 6.03
C LEU A 36 -3.38 -9.20 5.18
N LYS A 37 -4.58 -9.60 5.64
CA LYS A 37 -5.42 -10.57 4.94
C LYS A 37 -5.84 -10.06 3.57
N PHE A 38 -6.33 -8.82 3.50
CA PHE A 38 -6.80 -8.21 2.26
C PHE A 38 -5.65 -7.89 1.31
N ALA A 39 -4.49 -7.46 1.79
CA ALA A 39 -3.29 -7.32 0.96
C ALA A 39 -2.92 -8.64 0.27
N ALA A 40 -2.95 -9.75 1.00
CA ALA A 40 -2.65 -11.06 0.42
C ALA A 40 -3.68 -11.49 -0.64
N HIS A 41 -4.95 -11.12 -0.46
CA HIS A 41 -5.99 -11.37 -1.44
C HIS A 41 -5.81 -10.54 -2.71
N VAL A 42 -5.58 -9.23 -2.56
CA VAL A 42 -5.39 -8.32 -3.71
C VAL A 42 -4.10 -8.65 -4.46
N ALA A 43 -3.01 -8.94 -3.75
CA ALA A 43 -1.77 -9.41 -4.37
C ALA A 43 -1.98 -10.71 -5.15
N ALA A 44 -2.82 -11.62 -4.64
CA ALA A 44 -3.16 -12.85 -5.35
C ALA A 44 -4.00 -12.60 -6.60
N TRP A 45 -4.90 -11.62 -6.61
CA TRP A 45 -5.65 -11.23 -7.81
C TRP A 45 -4.72 -10.77 -8.94
N ILE A 46 -3.69 -10.00 -8.58
CA ILE A 46 -2.72 -9.48 -9.54
C ILE A 46 -1.78 -10.60 -10.00
N ALA A 47 -1.24 -11.40 -9.06
CA ALA A 47 -0.23 -12.41 -9.35
C ALA A 47 -0.77 -13.66 -10.06
N PHE A 48 -2.02 -14.04 -9.78
CA PHE A 48 -2.59 -15.32 -10.23
C PHE A 48 -3.86 -15.17 -11.04
N SER A 49 -4.07 -14.03 -11.69
CA SER A 49 -5.18 -13.87 -12.61
C SER A 49 -5.15 -15.01 -13.66
N PRO A 50 -6.22 -15.83 -13.78
CA PRO A 50 -6.29 -16.95 -14.73
C PRO A 50 -6.26 -16.49 -16.18
N LEU A 51 -6.60 -15.22 -16.42
CA LEU A 51 -6.40 -14.55 -17.70
C LEU A 51 -4.91 -14.19 -17.81
N LYS A 52 -4.14 -15.04 -18.51
CA LYS A 52 -2.68 -14.95 -18.71
C LYS A 52 -2.16 -13.62 -19.30
N ARG A 53 -3.04 -12.67 -19.64
CA ARG A 53 -2.72 -11.32 -20.15
C ARG A 53 -3.58 -10.22 -19.54
N ARG A 54 -4.34 -10.50 -18.47
CA ARG A 54 -5.13 -9.47 -17.82
C ARG A 54 -4.18 -8.49 -17.14
N ARG A 55 -4.26 -7.23 -17.58
CA ARG A 55 -3.61 -6.13 -16.89
C ARG A 55 -4.33 -5.85 -15.57
N PRO A 56 -3.59 -5.73 -14.45
CA PRO A 56 -4.20 -5.34 -13.20
C PRO A 56 -4.75 -3.91 -13.33
N GLN A 57 -5.93 -3.68 -12.76
CA GLN A 57 -6.57 -2.37 -12.84
C GLN A 57 -5.86 -1.38 -11.91
N GLU A 58 -5.85 -0.10 -12.27
CA GLU A 58 -5.27 0.98 -11.45
C GLU A 58 -5.80 0.94 -10.00
N ILE A 59 -7.09 0.69 -9.83
CA ILE A 59 -7.73 0.62 -8.52
C ILE A 59 -7.20 -0.55 -7.67
N GLU A 60 -6.83 -1.67 -8.29
CA GLU A 60 -6.25 -2.82 -7.59
C GLU A 60 -4.84 -2.51 -7.10
N LEU A 61 -4.07 -1.75 -7.89
CA LEU A 61 -2.74 -1.27 -7.50
C LEU A 61 -2.82 -0.27 -6.34
N LYS A 62 -3.72 0.72 -6.44
CA LYS A 62 -3.98 1.68 -5.36
C LYS A 62 -4.42 0.95 -4.09
N LEU A 63 -5.30 -0.04 -4.24
CA LEU A 63 -5.81 -0.84 -3.13
C LEU A 63 -4.70 -1.60 -2.41
N LEU A 64 -3.85 -2.30 -3.16
CA LEU A 64 -2.72 -3.01 -2.59
C LEU A 64 -1.74 -2.04 -1.91
N ALA A 65 -1.38 -0.93 -2.56
CA ALA A 65 -0.47 0.06 -2.01
C ALA A 65 -0.98 0.62 -0.67
N LYS A 66 -2.28 0.90 -0.55
CA LYS A 66 -2.87 1.40 0.71
C LYS A 66 -2.82 0.36 1.83
N PHE A 67 -3.09 -0.90 1.53
CA PHE A 67 -2.95 -1.95 2.54
C PHE A 67 -1.49 -2.12 2.96
N LEU A 68 -0.54 -2.08 2.02
CA LEU A 68 0.89 -2.12 2.33
C LEU A 68 1.34 -0.93 3.16
N ALA A 69 0.85 0.28 2.88
CA ALA A 69 1.17 1.49 3.64
C ALA A 69 0.70 1.40 5.11
N LYS A 70 -0.41 0.70 5.36
CA LYS A 70 -0.89 0.39 6.72
C LYS A 70 -0.06 -0.66 7.44
N LEU A 71 0.66 -1.50 6.69
CA LEU A 71 1.59 -2.46 7.28
C LEU A 71 2.86 -1.70 7.65
N GLY A 72 3.25 -1.74 8.93
CA GLY A 72 4.50 -1.13 9.39
C GLY A 72 5.74 -1.98 9.11
N ARG A 73 5.56 -3.26 8.74
CA ARG A 73 6.64 -4.21 8.44
C ARG A 73 6.16 -5.26 7.47
N LEU A 74 7.07 -5.80 6.66
CA LEU A 74 6.77 -6.92 5.78
C LEU A 74 6.39 -8.14 6.65
N PRO A 75 5.15 -8.64 6.54
CA PRO A 75 4.68 -9.75 7.35
C PRO A 75 5.33 -11.06 6.90
N ARG A 76 5.80 -11.86 7.86
CA ARG A 76 6.20 -13.26 7.60
C ARG A 76 4.93 -14.03 7.23
N GLY A 77 4.83 -14.55 6.00
CA GLY A 77 3.66 -15.33 5.58
C GLY A 77 3.32 -15.23 4.11
N ARG A 78 2.02 -15.35 3.81
CA ARG A 78 1.47 -15.48 2.44
C ARG A 78 1.84 -14.29 1.54
N LEU A 79 1.82 -13.08 2.07
CA LEU A 79 2.11 -11.86 1.31
C LEU A 79 3.56 -11.83 0.81
N LYS A 80 4.55 -12.19 1.65
CA LYS A 80 5.96 -12.27 1.25
C LYS A 80 6.19 -13.25 0.08
N LYS A 81 5.42 -14.33 0.01
CA LYS A 81 5.52 -15.33 -1.07
C LYS A 81 4.88 -14.88 -2.39
N ILE A 82 3.88 -14.00 -2.34
CA ILE A 82 3.11 -13.57 -3.53
C ILE A 82 3.66 -12.29 -4.14
N LEU A 83 4.28 -11.42 -3.32
CA LEU A 83 4.82 -10.15 -3.80
C LEU A 83 5.80 -10.30 -4.98
N PRO A 84 6.73 -11.28 -5.03
CA PRO A 84 7.59 -11.47 -6.19
C PRO A 84 6.79 -11.73 -7.47
N ALA A 85 5.84 -12.67 -7.43
CA ALA A 85 4.95 -12.95 -8.57
C ALA A 85 4.08 -11.74 -8.96
N THR A 86 3.69 -10.91 -7.99
CA THR A 86 3.00 -9.64 -8.25
C THR A 86 3.92 -8.67 -9.01
N GLN A 87 5.19 -8.57 -8.62
CA GLN A 87 6.17 -7.70 -9.28
C GLN A 87 6.48 -8.15 -10.70
N GLU A 88 6.61 -9.45 -10.94
CA GLU A 88 6.80 -10.02 -12.29
C GLU A 88 5.65 -9.61 -13.23
N VAL A 89 4.40 -9.74 -12.78
CA VAL A 89 3.22 -9.32 -13.57
C VAL A 89 3.28 -7.82 -13.89
N LEU A 90 3.66 -6.98 -12.92
CA LEU A 90 3.77 -5.53 -13.12
C LEU A 90 4.91 -5.09 -14.03
N GLN A 91 5.99 -5.88 -14.10
CA GLN A 91 7.12 -5.64 -15.00
C GLN A 91 6.82 -6.11 -16.42
N SER A 92 6.05 -7.19 -16.57
CA SER A 92 5.64 -7.72 -17.87
C SER A 92 4.55 -6.88 -18.57
N ALA A 93 3.88 -5.99 -17.85
CA ALA A 93 2.90 -5.08 -18.43
C ALA A 93 3.61 -3.97 -19.22
N SER A 94 3.51 -4.02 -20.56
CA SER A 94 4.09 -3.01 -21.46
C SER A 94 3.55 -1.61 -21.15
N HIS A 95 4.45 -0.62 -21.17
CA HIS A 95 4.21 0.78 -20.82
C HIS A 95 3.41 1.55 -21.88
N GLU A 96 3.42 1.07 -23.14
CA GLU A 96 2.89 1.82 -24.30
C GLU A 96 1.36 1.90 -24.36
N GLU A 97 0.65 1.08 -23.61
CA GLU A 97 -0.83 1.04 -23.65
C GLU A 97 -1.47 1.40 -22.29
N VAL A 98 -0.73 2.02 -21.38
CA VAL A 98 -1.21 2.33 -20.03
C VAL A 98 -1.14 3.82 -19.75
N GLY A 99 -2.24 4.39 -19.25
CA GLY A 99 -2.29 5.79 -18.87
C GLY A 99 -1.38 6.11 -17.68
N ASP A 100 -0.97 7.38 -17.57
CA ASP A 100 -0.06 7.87 -16.53
C ASP A 100 -0.52 7.54 -15.11
N SER A 101 -1.84 7.54 -14.88
CA SER A 101 -2.45 7.19 -13.58
C SER A 101 -2.11 5.77 -13.13
N TRP A 102 -2.02 4.82 -14.07
CA TRP A 102 -1.63 3.44 -13.80
C TRP A 102 -0.15 3.34 -13.48
N VAL A 103 0.70 4.04 -14.23
CA VAL A 103 2.15 4.09 -14.00
C VAL A 103 2.46 4.67 -12.62
N GLN A 104 1.79 5.76 -12.25
CA GLN A 104 1.87 6.36 -10.91
C GLN A 104 1.45 5.37 -9.82
N ALA A 105 0.35 4.64 -10.02
CA ALA A 105 -0.12 3.63 -9.08
C ALA A 105 0.89 2.47 -8.91
N ARG A 106 1.48 1.99 -10.02
CA ARG A 106 2.55 0.98 -10.01
C ARG A 106 3.78 1.47 -9.25
N ASN A 107 4.22 2.70 -9.52
CA ASN A 107 5.39 3.28 -8.88
C ASN A 107 5.17 3.50 -7.38
N ASN A 108 3.97 3.94 -6.98
CA ASN A 108 3.61 4.04 -5.57
C ASN A 108 3.61 2.67 -4.88
N LEU A 109 3.04 1.64 -5.54
CA LEU A 109 3.07 0.28 -5.02
C LEU A 109 4.51 -0.24 -4.83
N LYS A 110 5.40 0.01 -5.81
CA LYS A 110 6.82 -0.32 -5.72
C LYS A 110 7.48 0.34 -4.51
N LYS A 111 7.26 1.65 -4.33
CA LYS A 111 7.75 2.40 -3.14
C LYS A 111 7.29 1.78 -1.83
N GLN A 112 6.02 1.38 -1.71
CA GLN A 112 5.53 0.73 -0.48
C GLN A 112 6.16 -0.65 -0.24
N VAL A 113 6.36 -1.44 -1.28
CA VAL A 113 7.04 -2.74 -1.18
C VAL A 113 8.49 -2.55 -0.73
N ASP A 114 9.21 -1.60 -1.32
CA ASP A 114 10.62 -1.34 -0.98
C ASP A 114 10.75 -0.78 0.45
N ARG A 115 9.85 0.11 0.86
CA ARG A 115 9.75 0.57 2.27
C ARG A 115 9.58 -0.60 3.24
N LEU A 116 8.68 -1.53 2.94
CA LEU A 116 8.43 -2.70 3.79
C LEU A 116 9.64 -3.64 3.87
N LYS A 117 10.37 -3.81 2.75
CA LYS A 117 11.62 -4.57 2.72
C LYS A 117 12.68 -3.91 3.60
N HIS A 118 12.90 -2.60 3.46
CA HIS A 118 13.86 -1.85 4.29
C HIS A 118 13.56 -1.95 5.78
N LEU A 119 12.29 -1.84 6.19
CA LEU A 119 11.89 -1.96 7.59
C LEU A 119 12.09 -3.37 8.17
N CYS A 120 12.26 -4.40 7.34
CA CYS A 120 12.55 -5.77 7.79
C CYS A 120 14.03 -6.12 7.76
N SER A 121 14.84 -5.38 6.99
CA SER A 121 16.30 -5.53 6.96
C SER A 121 17.00 -4.69 8.03
N ARG A 122 16.29 -3.74 8.67
CA ARG A 122 16.83 -2.99 9.80
C ARG A 122 16.91 -3.93 11.02
N PRO A 123 18.10 -4.23 11.56
CA PRO A 123 18.21 -4.86 12.87
C PRO A 123 17.52 -3.92 13.85
N THR A 124 16.56 -4.42 14.63
CA THR A 124 15.88 -3.63 15.65
C THR A 124 16.84 -3.39 16.82
N ALA A 125 17.78 -2.47 16.66
CA ALA A 125 18.18 -1.61 17.76
C ALA A 125 17.13 -0.48 17.79
N TYR A 126 16.53 -0.24 18.95
CA TYR A 126 15.39 0.67 19.19
C TYR A 126 14.00 0.08 18.92
N ALA A 127 13.49 -0.57 19.96
CA ALA A 127 12.08 -0.48 20.31
C ALA A 127 11.73 0.98 20.64
N ASP A 128 10.46 1.34 20.42
CA ASP A 128 9.84 2.63 20.78
C ASP A 128 10.37 3.88 20.07
N ASP A 129 9.77 4.19 18.91
CA ASP A 129 9.62 5.59 18.50
C ASP A 129 8.22 5.80 17.88
N PRO A 130 7.37 6.67 18.47
CA PRO A 130 6.06 6.99 17.94
C PRO A 130 6.20 7.88 16.70
N TRP A 131 5.38 7.56 15.69
CA TRP A 131 5.29 8.23 14.38
C TRP A 131 5.43 9.77 14.44
N PRO A 132 6.08 10.42 13.46
CA PRO A 132 5.92 11.86 13.29
C PRO A 132 4.46 12.14 12.90
N GLN A 133 3.73 12.84 13.77
CA GLN A 133 2.44 13.42 13.42
C GLN A 133 2.66 14.46 12.31
N LEU A 134 2.06 14.22 11.15
CA LEU A 134 1.92 15.22 10.09
C LEU A 134 0.82 16.22 10.49
N SER A 135 1.11 17.04 11.49
CA SER A 135 0.26 18.17 11.86
C SER A 135 1.10 19.24 12.54
N THR A 136 1.92 19.92 11.73
CA THR A 136 2.45 21.27 11.97
C THR A 136 3.10 21.77 10.67
N VAL A 137 2.28 22.00 9.66
CA VAL A 137 2.59 22.97 8.60
C VAL A 137 1.43 23.94 8.60
N PHE A 138 1.43 24.85 9.56
CA PHE A 138 0.85 26.19 9.50
C PHE A 138 1.10 26.80 10.88
N GLU A 139 2.20 27.54 11.00
CA GLU A 139 2.40 28.71 11.86
C GLU A 139 3.91 29.00 11.91
N ASN A 140 4.36 29.83 10.98
CA ASN A 140 5.58 30.62 11.14
C ASN A 140 5.24 32.02 10.64
N GLY A 141 5.00 32.90 11.61
CA GLY A 141 4.64 34.29 11.40
C GLY A 141 4.51 35.04 12.72
N VAL A 142 5.45 34.81 13.65
CA VAL A 142 5.65 35.70 14.80
C VAL A 142 7.15 36.01 14.85
N GLU A 143 7.51 37.12 14.22
CA GLU A 143 8.77 37.80 14.47
C GLU A 143 8.68 38.45 15.85
N ALA A 144 9.63 38.11 16.69
CA ALA A 144 9.73 38.53 18.06
C ALA A 144 10.34 39.93 18.16
N ALA A 145 9.75 40.79 19.00
CA ALA A 145 10.45 41.87 19.67
C ALA A 145 9.82 42.04 21.07
N ALA A 146 10.39 41.33 22.05
CA ALA A 146 10.25 41.63 23.47
C ALA A 146 11.27 42.74 23.79
N ALA A 147 10.81 43.91 24.26
CA ALA A 147 10.65 44.27 25.66
C ALA A 147 11.98 44.67 26.31
N ASP A 148 12.15 45.97 26.54
CA ASP A 148 12.99 46.53 27.58
C ASP A 148 12.20 47.65 28.25
N ALA A 149 11.88 47.46 29.53
CA ALA A 149 11.15 48.40 30.38
C ALA A 149 11.66 48.22 31.81
N GLU A 150 12.34 49.25 32.34
CA GLU A 150 12.44 49.67 33.75
C GLU A 150 13.30 50.96 33.76
N GLN A 151 12.72 52.16 33.82
CA GLN A 151 12.49 52.99 35.03
C GLN A 151 13.71 53.15 35.96
N GLU A 152 14.43 54.26 35.81
CA GLU A 152 14.57 55.33 36.84
C GLU A 152 14.78 56.68 36.14
#